data_AF-A0A6A7K1S3-F1
#
_entry.id   AF-A0A6A7K1S3-F1
#
_cell.length_a   1.000
_cell.length_b   1.000
_cell.length_c   1.000
_cell.angle_alpha   90.00
_cell.angle_beta   90.00
_cell.angle_gamma   90.00
#
_symmetry.space_group_name_H-M   'P 1'
#
loop_
_entity.id
_entity.type
_entity.pdbx_description
1 polymer ?
#
loop_
_entity_poly.entity_id
_entity_poly.type
_entity_poly.pdbx_seq_one_letter_code
_entity_poly.pdbx_strand_id
1 'polypeptide(L)' 'MHTELEGIQILNENHGYLTVAYHKTVNGKNKTVSNKIYEVSWNE' A
#
# COMPACT_ATOMS: atom_id res chain seq x y z
N MET A 1 2.10 1.21 -15.62
CA MET A 1 1.78 0.60 -14.31
C MET A 1 2.44 1.49 -13.28
N HIS A 2 1.72 1.90 -12.25
CA HIS A 2 2.30 2.67 -11.16
C HIS A 2 1.74 2.20 -9.83
N THR A 3 2.46 2.49 -8.76
CA THR A 3 2.17 2.08 -7.40
C THR A 3 2.05 3.33 -6.55
N GLU A 4 1.06 3.37 -5.67
CA GLU A 4 0.74 4.51 -4.80
C GLU A 4 0.67 4.05 -3.34
N LEU A 5 1.22 4.85 -2.43
CA LEU A 5 1.08 4.66 -1.00
C LEU A 5 -0.15 5.47 -0.54
N GLU A 6 -1.18 4.78 -0.10
CA GLU A 6 -2.49 5.36 0.21
C GLU A 6 -2.74 5.51 1.71
N GLY A 7 -1.94 4.81 2.53
CA GLY A 7 -2.13 4.84 3.97
C GLY A 7 -0.94 4.29 4.74
N ILE A 8 -0.76 4.85 5.93
CA ILE A 8 0.18 4.39 6.95
C ILE A 8 -0.60 4.27 8.25
N GLN A 9 -0.42 3.16 8.96
CA GLN A 9 -0.95 2.95 10.29
C GLN A 9 0.15 2.40 11.19
N ILE A 10 0.32 2.98 12.38
CA ILE A 10 1.22 2.46 13.41
C ILE A 10 0.36 1.78 14.47
N LEU A 11 0.65 0.53 14.77
CA LEU A 11 0.04 -0.22 15.86
C LEU A 11 1.13 -0.61 16.86
N ASN A 12 0.93 -0.26 18.13
CA ASN A 12 1.93 -0.40 19.19
C ASN A 12 3.24 0.32 18.82
N GLU A 13 4.38 -0.16 19.32
CA GLU A 13 5.67 0.56 19.19
C GLU A 13 6.43 0.14 17.92
N ASN A 14 6.30 -1.12 17.49
CA ASN A 14 7.22 -1.74 16.51
C ASN A 14 6.53 -2.37 15.29
N HIS A 15 5.25 -2.07 15.06
CA HIS A 15 4.51 -2.56 13.89
C HIS A 15 3.91 -1.39 13.11
N GLY A 16 4.40 -1.20 11.89
CA GLY A 16 3.82 -0.31 10.89
C GLY A 16 3.09 -1.10 9.81
N TYR A 17 1.97 -0.59 9.33
CA TYR A 17 1.21 -1.16 8.23
C TYR A 17 1.09 -0.13 7.09
N LEU A 18 1.43 -0.55 5.87
CA LEU A 18 1.39 0.27 4.67
C LEU A 18 0.30 -0.24 3.74
N THR A 19 -0.64 0.62 3.38
CA THR A 19 -1.65 0.33 2.35
C THR A 19 -1.11 0.80 1.00
N VAL A 20 -0.84 -0.16 0.12
CA VAL A 20 -0.23 0.09 -1.20
C VAL A 20 -1.22 -0.29 -2.29
N ALA A 21 -1.55 0.69 -3.13
CA ALA A 21 -2.39 0.53 -4.29
C ALA A 21 -1.54 0.28 -5.55
N TYR A 22 -2.03 -0.63 -6.41
CA TYR A 22 -1.43 -0.93 -7.70
C TYR A 22 -2.40 -0.52 -8.80
N HIS A 23 -1.90 0.25 -9.76
CA HIS A 23 -2.72 0.80 -10.82
C HIS A 23 -2.24 0.37 -12.20
N LYS A 24 -3.22 0.16 -13.09
CA LYS A 24 -3.01 -0.16 -14.49
C LYS A 24 -3.98 0.64 -15.35
N THR A 25 -3.52 1.06 -16.52
CA THR A 25 -4.40 1.60 -17.55
C THR A 25 -5.26 0.48 -18.12
N VAL A 26 -6.57 0.56 -17.94
CA VAL A 26 -7.57 -0.36 -18.48
C VAL A 26 -8.56 0.46 -19.29
N ASN A 27 -8.65 0.19 -20.60
CA ASN A 27 -9.48 0.94 -21.55
C ASN A 27 -9.22 2.46 -21.50
N GLY A 28 -7.94 2.85 -21.52
CA GLY A 28 -7.51 4.26 -21.50
C GLY A 28 -7.69 4.99 -20.17
N LYS A 29 -8.27 4.35 -19.14
CA LYS A 29 -8.43 4.93 -17.80
C LYS A 29 -7.47 4.29 -16.81
N ASN A 30 -6.86 5.10 -15.95
CA ASN A 30 -6.06 4.60 -14.85
C ASN A 30 -7.01 4.01 -13.80
N LYS A 31 -6.84 2.73 -13.46
CA LYS A 31 -7.68 2.04 -12.47
C LYS A 31 -6.79 1.35 -11.44
N THR A 32 -7.21 1.40 -10.18
CA THR A 32 -6.69 0.51 -9.14
C THR A 32 -7.11 -0.92 -9.47
N VAL A 33 -6.13 -1.81 -9.58
CA VAL A 33 -6.33 -3.23 -9.90
C VAL A 33 -6.03 -4.14 -8.72
N SER A 34 -5.34 -3.64 -7.70
CA SER A 34 -5.09 -4.35 -6.44
C SER A 34 -4.80 -3.34 -5.33
N ASN A 35 -5.25 -3.65 -4.11
CA ASN A 35 -4.82 -3.00 -2.89
C ASN A 35 -4.24 -4.07 -1.98
N LYS A 36 -3.09 -3.80 -1.37
CA LYS A 36 -2.44 -4.70 -0.41
C LYS A 36 -2.04 -3.95 0.83
N ILE A 37 -2.10 -4.64 1.96
CA ILE A 37 -1.56 -4.16 3.23
C ILE A 37 -0.27 -4.93 3.49
N TYR A 38 0.81 -4.20 3.73
CA TYR A 38 2.10 -4.75 4.10
C TYR A 38 2.40 -4.42 5.56
N GLU A 39 2.84 -5.41 6.31
CA GLU A 39 3.38 -5.21 7.65
C GLU A 39 4.90 -4.96 7.56
N VAL A 40 5.34 -3.93 8.27
CA VAL A 40 6.75 -3.63 8.52
C VAL A 40 6.93 -3.64 10.03
N SER A 41 7.66 -4.63 10.52
CA SER A 41 8.03 -4.73 11.93
C SER A 41 9.53 -4.56 12.10
N TRP A 42 9.95 -3.91 13.18
CA TRP A 42 11.36 -3.75 13.52
C TRP A 42 11.61 -4.12 14.98
N ASN A 43 12.85 -4.50 15.28
CA ASN A 43 13.30 -4.65 16.66
C ASN A 43 14.00 -3.34 17.07
N GLU A 44 14.03 -3.06 18.37
CA GLU A 44 14.89 -2.01 18.95
C GLU A 44 16.38 -2.33 18.77
#